data_AF-A0AAD7Q4J0-F1
#
_entry.id   AF-A0AAD7Q4J0-F1
#
_cell.length_a   1.000
_cell.length_b   1.000
_cell.length_c   1.000
_cell.angle_alpha   90.00
_cell.angle_beta   90.00
_cell.angle_gamma   90.00
#
_symmetry.space_group_name_H-M   'P 1'
#
loop_
_entity.id
_entity.type
_entity.pdbx_description
1 polymer ?
#
loop_
_entity_poly.entity_id
_entity_poly.type
_entity_poly.pdbx_seq_one_letter_code
_entity_poly.pdbx_strand_id
1 'polypeptide(L)'
;MSITLVPACLQSLPKPSDFHGHLKSNNPNRRWNQKCNGIRCCSSRAWNNSTTEKNYYELLGVSVDSNAQEIKEAYRKLQKKHHPDIAGQEGHEYTLMLNKAYGVLMKEDLRRDYDKSIGQMRLQFGRNNSSLGYSSWKGPFRPQALFVDGNACIGCRECVHHASNTFIMDEAFGSARVKLQYGDDDQNIEVSVDSCPVNCIHWVDAEELPVLEFLIQPQPKKGYGVFGGGWERPANVFTAAKSFNKQLKQQEATDFHQRKGRVVEEETPAQAEARANASMNIKMGKFLELWTWMKEALGENLK
;
A
#
# COMPACT_ATOMS: atom_id res chain seq x y z
N MET A 1 15.36 -64.53 17.38
CA MET A 1 14.68 -65.02 16.15
C MET A 1 13.44 -64.16 15.97
N SER A 2 13.24 -63.31 14.97
CA SER A 2 13.99 -62.99 13.76
C SER A 2 13.57 -61.59 13.31
N ILE A 3 14.54 -60.82 12.82
CA ILE A 3 14.39 -59.55 12.12
C ILE A 3 14.08 -59.87 10.65
N THR A 4 13.10 -59.21 10.02
CA THR A 4 13.00 -59.05 8.55
C THR A 4 12.12 -57.83 8.25
N LEU A 5 12.67 -56.68 7.85
CA LEU A 5 13.08 -56.25 6.50
C LEU A 5 11.94 -56.02 5.50
N VAL A 6 11.88 -54.76 5.07
CA VAL A 6 11.17 -54.20 3.90
C VAL A 6 11.67 -54.86 2.60
N PRO A 7 10.84 -54.87 1.54
CA PRO A 7 11.37 -54.39 0.26
C PRO A 7 10.45 -53.37 -0.43
N ALA A 8 11.09 -52.38 -1.06
CA ALA A 8 10.48 -51.46 -2.01
C ALA A 8 10.44 -52.09 -3.40
N CYS A 9 9.34 -51.92 -4.15
CA CYS A 9 9.36 -51.90 -5.62
C CYS A 9 8.09 -51.26 -6.18
N LEU A 10 8.25 -50.04 -6.70
CA LEU A 10 7.87 -49.62 -8.06
C LEU A 10 6.74 -50.41 -8.78
N GLN A 11 5.61 -49.76 -9.12
CA GLN A 11 5.19 -49.42 -10.50
C GLN A 11 3.70 -49.02 -10.64
N SER A 12 3.52 -47.97 -11.45
CA SER A 12 2.38 -47.69 -12.35
C SER A 12 1.05 -47.16 -11.78
N LEU A 13 0.71 -45.96 -12.27
CA LEU A 13 -0.58 -45.29 -12.20
C LEU A 13 -1.61 -45.93 -13.15
N PRO A 14 -2.88 -46.10 -12.75
CA PRO A 14 -3.95 -46.42 -13.68
C PRO A 14 -4.52 -45.17 -14.37
N LYS A 15 -4.74 -45.31 -15.68
CA LYS A 15 -5.29 -44.32 -16.62
C LYS A 15 -6.81 -44.20 -16.46
N PRO A 16 -7.41 -43.00 -16.56
CA PRO A 16 -8.85 -42.85 -16.75
C PRO A 16 -9.23 -42.95 -18.24
N SER A 17 -10.27 -43.74 -18.51
CA SER A 17 -10.89 -43.99 -19.81
C SER A 17 -11.92 -42.93 -20.20
N ASP A 18 -12.04 -42.76 -21.51
CA ASP A 18 -12.78 -41.77 -22.28
C ASP A 18 -14.31 -41.77 -22.09
N PHE A 19 -14.91 -40.58 -22.14
CA PHE A 19 -16.21 -40.39 -22.79
C PHE A 19 -16.28 -39.02 -23.50
N HIS A 20 -16.60 -39.08 -24.78
CA HIS A 20 -16.63 -37.98 -25.75
C HIS A 20 -17.85 -37.06 -25.60
N GLY A 21 -17.62 -35.76 -25.74
CA GLY A 21 -18.64 -34.74 -25.99
C GLY A 21 -18.03 -33.59 -26.79
N HIS A 22 -18.18 -33.65 -28.12
CA HIS A 22 -17.55 -32.80 -29.11
C HIS A 22 -18.55 -31.71 -29.54
N LEU A 23 -18.22 -30.42 -29.37
CA LEU A 23 -18.75 -29.35 -30.24
C LEU A 23 -17.65 -28.31 -30.48
N LYS A 24 -17.44 -28.06 -31.76
CA LYS A 24 -16.30 -27.39 -32.39
C LYS A 24 -16.49 -25.88 -32.40
N SER A 25 -15.41 -25.12 -32.25
CA SER A 25 -15.16 -24.00 -33.17
C SER A 25 -13.67 -23.92 -33.49
N ASN A 26 -13.39 -23.77 -34.78
CA ASN A 26 -12.06 -23.87 -35.36
C ASN A 26 -11.24 -22.59 -35.15
N ASN A 27 -9.96 -22.84 -34.89
CA ASN A 27 -8.81 -21.95 -34.94
C ASN A 27 -8.70 -21.20 -36.29
N PRO A 28 -8.00 -20.05 -36.37
CA PRO A 28 -6.61 -20.20 -36.80
C PRO A 28 -5.60 -19.25 -36.12
N ASN A 29 -4.44 -19.84 -35.81
CA ASN A 29 -3.09 -19.29 -35.75
C ASN A 29 -2.93 -17.76 -35.81
N ARG A 30 -2.17 -17.21 -34.85
CA ARG A 30 -0.85 -16.61 -35.16
C ARG A 30 -0.01 -16.38 -33.90
N ARG A 31 1.19 -16.98 -33.98
CA ARG A 31 2.40 -16.66 -33.23
C ARG A 31 2.98 -15.33 -33.76
N TRP A 32 3.88 -14.74 -32.96
CA TRP A 32 4.76 -13.57 -33.21
C TRP A 32 4.41 -12.28 -32.45
N ASN A 33 4.92 -12.23 -31.22
CA ASN A 33 5.88 -11.24 -30.73
C ASN A 33 5.88 -9.88 -31.45
N GLN A 34 5.32 -8.85 -30.81
CA GLN A 34 5.74 -7.46 -31.02
C GLN A 34 5.41 -6.59 -29.79
N LYS A 35 6.48 -5.99 -29.28
CA LYS A 35 6.59 -4.97 -28.22
C LYS A 35 5.35 -4.08 -28.05
N CYS A 36 4.81 -4.05 -26.83
CA CYS A 36 3.85 -3.05 -26.38
C CYS A 36 4.53 -1.69 -26.21
N ASN A 37 4.52 -0.83 -27.23
CA ASN A 37 4.64 0.63 -27.04
C ASN A 37 3.23 1.22 -26.96
N GLY A 38 2.51 0.84 -25.91
CA GLY A 38 1.20 1.37 -25.57
C GLY A 38 1.31 2.31 -24.38
N ILE A 39 1.61 3.58 -24.63
CA ILE A 39 1.34 4.66 -23.68
C ILE A 39 -0.18 4.71 -23.53
N ARG A 40 -0.70 4.03 -22.51
CA ARG A 40 -2.09 4.11 -22.08
C ARG A 40 -2.29 5.47 -21.39
N CYS A 41 -2.50 6.51 -22.18
CA CYS A 41 -3.12 7.75 -21.71
C CYS A 41 -4.63 7.62 -21.88
N CYS A 42 -5.34 7.32 -20.79
CA CYS A 42 -6.73 7.72 -20.65
C CYS A 42 -6.83 8.83 -19.62
N SER A 43 -7.35 9.94 -20.11
CA SER A 43 -7.86 11.09 -19.40
C SER A 43 -8.63 10.73 -18.14
N SER A 44 -8.16 11.24 -17.02
CA SER A 44 -8.97 11.88 -16.00
C SER A 44 -8.02 12.80 -15.27
N ARG A 45 -8.17 14.12 -15.46
CA ARG A 45 -7.63 15.10 -14.52
C ARG A 45 -8.46 14.98 -13.25
N ALA A 46 -8.28 13.89 -12.51
CA ALA A 46 -8.44 13.92 -11.08
C ALA A 46 -7.26 14.76 -10.59
N TRP A 47 -7.58 15.93 -10.03
CA TRP A 47 -6.62 16.64 -9.19
C TRP A 47 -6.25 15.69 -8.06
N ASN A 48 -5.13 15.00 -8.20
CA ASN A 48 -4.45 14.38 -7.08
C ASN A 48 -3.85 15.53 -6.27
N ASN A 49 -4.64 16.09 -5.37
CA ASN A 49 -4.10 16.69 -4.17
C ASN A 49 -3.48 15.53 -3.37
N SER A 50 -2.24 15.18 -3.68
CA SER A 50 -1.39 14.47 -2.73
C SER A 50 -0.87 15.47 -1.69
N THR A 51 -1.80 16.22 -1.10
CA THR A 51 -1.67 16.62 0.29
C THR A 51 -1.89 15.31 1.01
N THR A 52 -0.95 14.89 1.85
CA THR A 52 -1.25 13.90 2.90
C THR A 52 -2.68 14.17 3.38
N GLU A 53 -3.60 13.20 3.24
CA GLU A 53 -5.00 13.38 3.60
C GLU A 53 -5.05 13.60 5.11
N LYS A 54 -4.84 14.85 5.54
CA LYS A 54 -4.83 15.23 6.95
C LYS A 54 -6.21 14.93 7.49
N ASN A 55 -6.27 14.16 8.57
CA ASN A 55 -7.53 13.82 9.21
C ASN A 55 -8.30 15.11 9.53
N TYR A 56 -9.62 15.13 9.39
CA TYR A 56 -10.43 16.33 9.66
C TYR A 56 -10.29 16.80 11.11
N TYR A 57 -10.07 15.85 12.04
CA TYR A 57 -9.74 16.12 13.44
C TYR A 57 -8.39 16.86 13.57
N GLU A 58 -7.35 16.39 12.89
CA GLU A 58 -6.04 17.04 12.87
C GLU A 58 -6.07 18.40 12.18
N LEU A 59 -6.86 18.54 11.10
CA LEU A 59 -7.01 19.80 10.38
C LEU A 59 -7.65 20.89 11.25
N LEU A 60 -8.63 20.52 12.08
CA LEU A 60 -9.25 21.43 13.04
C LEU A 60 -8.43 21.56 14.35
N GLY A 61 -7.45 20.67 14.58
CA GLY A 61 -6.64 20.64 15.79
C GLY A 61 -7.42 20.18 17.03
N VAL A 62 -8.37 19.26 16.85
CA VAL A 62 -9.26 18.75 17.90
C VAL A 62 -9.14 17.22 18.01
N SER A 63 -9.45 16.66 19.18
CA SER A 63 -9.45 15.21 19.40
C SER A 63 -10.59 14.52 18.64
N VAL A 64 -10.47 13.20 18.44
CA VAL A 64 -11.57 12.38 17.87
C VAL A 64 -12.79 12.38 18.81
N ASP A 65 -12.55 12.47 20.12
CA ASP A 65 -13.60 12.46 21.16
C ASP A 65 -14.22 13.84 21.43
N SER A 66 -13.87 14.86 20.64
CA SER A 66 -14.31 16.24 20.88
C SER A 66 -15.81 16.42 20.77
N ASN A 67 -16.36 17.29 21.60
CA ASN A 67 -17.78 17.65 21.54
C ASN A 67 -18.06 18.61 20.36
N ALA A 68 -19.30 18.65 19.88
CA ALA A 68 -19.73 19.53 18.78
C ALA A 68 -19.46 21.03 19.07
N GLN A 69 -19.49 21.43 20.36
CA GLN A 69 -19.16 22.78 20.78
C GLN A 69 -17.68 23.11 20.52
N GLU A 70 -16.77 22.21 20.89
CA GLU A 70 -15.32 22.37 20.71
C GLU A 70 -14.96 22.42 19.22
N ILE A 71 -15.57 21.55 18.41
CA ILE A 71 -15.40 21.52 16.95
C ILE A 71 -15.82 22.88 16.34
N LYS A 72 -16.93 23.44 16.80
CA LYS A 72 -17.44 24.74 16.34
C LYS A 72 -16.55 25.90 16.75
N GLU A 73 -15.99 25.87 17.95
CA GLU A 73 -15.06 26.88 18.44
C GLU A 73 -13.73 26.85 17.68
N ALA A 74 -13.16 25.66 17.49
CA ALA A 74 -11.94 25.45 16.73
C ALA A 74 -12.08 25.94 15.28
N TYR A 75 -13.19 25.56 14.62
CA TYR A 75 -13.51 26.03 13.28
C TYR A 75 -13.60 27.57 13.22
N ARG A 76 -14.34 28.21 14.14
CA ARG A 76 -14.45 29.69 14.18
C ARG A 76 -13.10 30.36 14.37
N LYS A 77 -12.21 29.78 15.20
CA LYS A 77 -10.87 30.30 15.46
C LYS A 77 -9.98 30.21 14.22
N LEU A 78 -10.03 29.12 13.47
CA LEU A 78 -9.26 28.92 12.25
C LEU A 78 -9.80 29.75 11.09
N GLN A 79 -11.13 29.83 10.94
CA GLN A 79 -11.78 30.64 9.91
C GLN A 79 -11.40 32.11 10.03
N LYS A 80 -11.37 32.67 11.24
CA LYS A 80 -10.95 34.06 11.48
C LYS A 80 -9.48 34.32 11.11
N LYS A 81 -8.62 33.31 11.10
CA LYS A 81 -7.21 33.46 10.76
C LYS A 81 -6.96 33.32 9.26
N HIS A 82 -7.69 32.43 8.60
CA HIS A 82 -7.42 32.02 7.23
C HIS A 82 -8.48 32.49 6.23
N HIS A 83 -9.46 33.29 6.65
CA HIS A 83 -10.46 33.86 5.74
C HIS A 83 -9.79 34.56 4.56
N PRO A 84 -10.29 34.40 3.32
CA PRO A 84 -9.70 35.05 2.14
C PRO A 84 -9.64 36.58 2.28
N ASP A 85 -10.54 37.20 3.04
CA ASP A 85 -10.51 38.64 3.31
C ASP A 85 -9.29 39.09 4.15
N ILE A 86 -8.64 38.17 4.87
CA ILE A 86 -7.50 38.46 5.75
C ILE A 86 -6.20 37.88 5.17
N ALA A 87 -6.24 36.65 4.69
CA ALA A 87 -5.07 35.90 4.22
C ALA A 87 -4.94 35.88 2.68
N GLY A 88 -5.83 36.56 1.95
CA GLY A 88 -5.81 36.61 0.49
C GLY A 88 -6.04 35.25 -0.18
N GLN A 89 -5.47 35.09 -1.39
CA GLN A 89 -5.66 33.90 -2.23
C GLN A 89 -5.16 32.61 -1.55
N GLU A 90 -4.09 32.69 -0.76
CA GLU A 90 -3.51 31.54 -0.05
C GLU A 90 -4.45 31.00 1.05
N GLY A 91 -5.24 31.87 1.67
CA GLY A 91 -6.25 31.48 2.66
C GLY A 91 -7.49 30.79 2.08
N HIS A 92 -7.76 31.00 0.78
CA HIS A 92 -8.94 30.45 0.12
C HIS A 92 -8.95 28.92 0.12
N GLU A 93 -7.83 28.31 -0.27
CA GLU A 93 -7.71 26.84 -0.34
C GLU A 93 -7.83 26.20 1.04
N TYR A 94 -7.15 26.76 2.05
CA TYR A 94 -7.21 26.26 3.42
C TYR A 94 -8.62 26.40 4.01
N THR A 95 -9.27 27.53 3.77
CA THR A 95 -10.67 27.76 4.17
C THR A 95 -11.62 26.74 3.54
N LEU A 96 -11.42 26.39 2.27
CA LEU A 96 -12.22 25.36 1.60
C LEU A 96 -12.08 24.00 2.31
N MET A 97 -10.88 23.64 2.76
CA MET A 97 -10.63 22.41 3.52
C MET A 97 -11.29 22.46 4.90
N LEU A 98 -11.21 23.59 5.62
CA LEU A 98 -11.89 23.78 6.91
C LEU A 98 -13.40 23.62 6.78
N ASN A 99 -14.00 24.19 5.74
CA ASN A 99 -15.44 24.07 5.47
C ASN A 99 -15.86 22.62 5.23
N LYS A 100 -15.05 21.85 4.49
CA LYS A 100 -15.29 20.43 4.25
C LYS A 100 -15.22 19.63 5.56
N ALA A 101 -14.16 19.84 6.36
CA ALA A 101 -13.99 19.18 7.65
C ALA A 101 -15.16 19.49 8.60
N TYR A 102 -15.53 20.76 8.74
CA TYR A 102 -16.65 21.17 9.57
C TYR A 102 -17.98 20.57 9.09
N GLY A 103 -18.23 20.54 7.77
CA GLY A 103 -19.46 19.97 7.21
C GLY A 103 -19.62 18.47 7.49
N VAL A 104 -18.51 17.72 7.51
CA VAL A 104 -18.49 16.29 7.83
C VAL A 104 -18.63 16.06 9.34
N LEU A 105 -17.85 16.76 10.17
CA LEU A 105 -17.79 16.52 11.62
C LEU A 105 -19.00 17.06 12.39
N MET A 106 -19.71 18.07 11.86
CA MET A 106 -20.85 18.68 12.55
C MET A 106 -22.14 17.84 12.44
N LYS A 107 -22.30 17.05 11.36
CA LYS A 107 -23.48 16.19 11.18
C LYS A 107 -23.17 14.82 11.74
N GLU A 108 -23.99 14.35 12.68
CA GLU A 108 -23.73 13.09 13.38
C GLU A 108 -23.69 11.87 12.46
N ASP A 109 -24.55 11.81 11.43
CA ASP A 109 -24.50 10.75 10.43
C ASP A 109 -23.20 10.75 9.62
N LEU A 110 -22.76 11.93 9.15
CA LEU A 110 -21.53 12.07 8.37
C LEU A 110 -20.28 11.88 9.23
N ARG A 111 -20.30 12.33 10.48
CA ARG A 111 -19.24 12.09 11.45
C ARG A 111 -19.10 10.61 11.71
N ARG A 112 -20.22 9.91 11.96
CA ARG A 112 -20.22 8.46 12.15
C ARG A 112 -19.72 7.72 10.91
N ASP A 113 -20.10 8.14 9.71
CA ASP A 113 -19.63 7.50 8.48
C ASP A 113 -18.16 7.82 8.17
N TYR A 114 -17.69 9.02 8.55
CA TYR A 114 -16.28 9.40 8.49
C TYR A 114 -15.43 8.65 9.54
N ASP A 115 -15.93 8.49 10.75
CA ASP A 115 -15.27 7.72 11.81
C ASP A 115 -15.21 6.24 11.42
N LYS A 116 -16.27 5.72 10.77
CA LYS A 116 -16.24 4.40 10.13
C LYS A 116 -15.25 4.35 8.97
N SER A 117 -15.05 5.41 8.20
CA SER A 117 -14.09 5.40 7.08
C SER A 117 -12.64 5.55 7.53
N ILE A 118 -12.35 6.34 8.57
CA ILE A 118 -11.05 6.34 9.28
C ILE A 118 -10.81 4.96 9.90
N GLY A 119 -11.83 4.42 10.56
CA GLY A 119 -11.81 3.06 11.12
C GLY A 119 -11.64 1.99 10.04
N GLN A 120 -12.27 2.15 8.88
CA GLN A 120 -12.13 1.27 7.73
C GLN A 120 -10.81 1.45 6.99
N MET A 121 -10.18 2.61 6.99
CA MET A 121 -8.80 2.75 6.51
C MET A 121 -7.84 2.05 7.49
N ARG A 122 -8.02 2.22 8.81
CA ARG A 122 -7.30 1.39 9.81
C ARG A 122 -7.58 -0.11 9.63
N LEU A 123 -8.80 -0.49 9.29
CA LEU A 123 -9.18 -1.89 9.05
C LEU A 123 -8.88 -2.36 7.62
N GLN A 124 -8.69 -1.52 6.61
CA GLN A 124 -8.29 -1.90 5.24
C GLN A 124 -6.78 -2.00 5.13
N PHE A 125 -6.02 -1.24 5.91
CA PHE A 125 -4.63 -1.57 6.17
C PHE A 125 -4.50 -2.82 7.08
N GLY A 126 -5.57 -3.23 7.77
CA GLY A 126 -5.59 -4.37 8.71
C GLY A 126 -6.32 -5.66 8.29
N ARG A 127 -7.19 -5.68 7.26
CA ARG A 127 -8.02 -6.86 6.88
C ARG A 127 -7.62 -7.51 5.56
N ASN A 128 -6.93 -6.80 4.67
CA ASN A 128 -6.47 -7.32 3.38
C ASN A 128 -4.95 -7.55 3.33
N ASN A 129 -4.25 -7.31 4.45
CA ASN A 129 -2.80 -7.54 4.55
C ASN A 129 -2.43 -8.87 5.25
N SER A 130 -3.43 -9.68 5.64
CA SER A 130 -3.20 -11.04 6.15
C SER A 130 -2.54 -11.96 5.10
N SER A 131 -2.58 -11.58 3.82
CA SER A 131 -1.90 -12.28 2.73
C SER A 131 -0.48 -11.77 2.46
N LEU A 132 -0.06 -10.69 3.12
CA LEU A 132 1.19 -9.96 2.86
C LEU A 132 2.09 -9.90 4.09
N GLY A 133 1.79 -10.66 5.15
CA GLY A 133 2.69 -10.87 6.29
C GLY A 133 2.77 -9.74 7.32
N TYR A 134 1.82 -8.79 7.31
CA TYR A 134 1.75 -7.70 8.30
C TYR A 134 0.80 -8.05 9.46
N SER A 135 1.06 -7.52 10.66
CA SER A 135 0.19 -7.73 11.82
C SER A 135 -1.04 -6.81 11.80
N SER A 136 -2.19 -7.36 12.16
CA SER A 136 -3.43 -6.59 12.35
C SER A 136 -3.44 -5.93 13.72
N TRP A 137 -4.26 -4.89 13.92
CA TRP A 137 -4.39 -4.20 15.21
C TRP A 137 -5.74 -4.47 15.87
N LYS A 138 -5.76 -4.76 17.19
CA LYS A 138 -6.98 -4.86 18.00
C LYS A 138 -7.08 -3.65 18.94
N GLY A 139 -8.22 -2.97 18.90
CA GLY A 139 -8.53 -1.89 19.84
C GLY A 139 -8.03 -0.50 19.41
N PRO A 140 -7.99 0.47 20.36
CA PRO A 140 -7.51 1.82 20.07
C PRO A 140 -6.02 1.81 19.72
N PHE A 141 -5.60 2.79 18.93
CA PHE A 141 -4.21 2.94 18.53
C PHE A 141 -3.33 3.17 19.77
N ARG A 142 -2.25 2.38 19.90
CA ARG A 142 -1.25 2.51 20.95
C ARG A 142 0.07 2.99 20.33
N PRO A 143 0.87 3.79 21.06
CA PRO A 143 2.14 4.30 20.53
C PRO A 143 3.19 3.20 20.32
N GLN A 144 3.11 2.13 21.12
CA GLN A 144 4.01 0.99 21.05
C GLN A 144 3.33 -0.20 20.37
N ALA A 145 4.12 -0.99 19.66
CA ALA A 145 3.76 -2.22 18.97
C ALA A 145 4.72 -3.35 19.34
N LEU A 146 4.28 -4.58 19.16
CA LEU A 146 5.11 -5.77 19.30
C LEU A 146 5.71 -6.14 17.95
N PHE A 147 7.01 -6.45 17.96
CA PHE A 147 7.73 -6.99 16.82
C PHE A 147 8.52 -8.22 17.23
N VAL A 148 8.50 -9.27 16.41
CA VAL A 148 9.33 -10.46 16.62
C VAL A 148 10.42 -10.49 15.57
N ASP A 149 11.67 -10.51 16.01
CA ASP A 149 12.81 -10.71 15.14
C ASP A 149 12.91 -12.20 14.75
N GLY A 150 12.37 -12.52 13.58
CA GLY A 150 12.41 -13.87 13.02
C GLY A 150 13.82 -14.39 12.71
N ASN A 151 14.85 -13.54 12.69
CA ASN A 151 16.24 -13.99 12.51
C ASN A 151 16.85 -14.47 13.83
N ALA A 152 16.45 -13.88 14.96
CA ALA A 152 16.90 -14.26 16.29
C ALA A 152 16.03 -15.36 16.91
N CYS A 153 14.77 -15.48 16.47
CA CYS A 153 13.82 -16.45 17.01
C CYS A 153 14.26 -17.89 16.73
N ILE A 154 14.47 -18.67 17.80
CA ILE A 154 14.77 -20.12 17.72
C ILE A 154 13.52 -21.01 17.73
N GLY A 155 12.32 -20.41 17.74
CA GLY A 155 11.06 -21.14 17.72
C GLY A 155 10.73 -21.92 19.00
N CYS A 156 11.09 -21.40 20.17
CA CYS A 156 10.79 -22.02 21.47
C CYS A 156 9.29 -22.15 21.81
N ARG A 157 8.42 -21.40 21.10
CA ARG A 157 6.95 -21.39 21.21
C ARG A 157 6.36 -20.81 22.51
N GLU A 158 7.18 -20.36 23.46
CA GLU A 158 6.71 -19.83 24.74
C GLU A 158 5.71 -18.66 24.60
N CYS A 159 5.99 -17.74 23.67
CA CYS A 159 5.08 -16.64 23.36
C CYS A 159 3.70 -17.08 22.85
N VAL A 160 3.64 -18.18 22.09
CA VAL A 160 2.37 -18.74 21.61
C VAL A 160 1.65 -19.51 22.72
N HIS A 161 2.38 -20.08 23.67
CA HIS A 161 1.79 -20.76 24.83
C HIS A 161 1.07 -19.78 25.76
N HIS A 162 1.64 -18.59 25.99
CA HIS A 162 1.04 -17.57 26.85
C HIS A 162 0.04 -16.65 26.14
N ALA A 163 0.30 -16.26 24.88
CA ALA A 163 -0.51 -15.29 24.14
C ALA A 163 -0.77 -15.76 22.68
N SER A 164 -1.58 -16.81 22.54
CA SER A 164 -1.87 -17.46 21.25
C SER A 164 -2.71 -16.63 20.27
N ASN A 165 -3.42 -15.59 20.74
CA ASN A 165 -4.15 -14.70 19.83
C ASN A 165 -3.22 -13.65 19.23
N THR A 166 -2.18 -13.26 19.97
CA THR A 166 -1.19 -12.25 19.60
C THR A 166 -0.10 -12.83 18.71
N PHE A 167 0.50 -13.95 19.11
CA PHE A 167 1.62 -14.58 18.43
C PHE A 167 1.20 -15.84 17.67
N ILE A 168 1.87 -16.10 16.57
CA ILE A 168 1.72 -17.34 15.79
C ILE A 168 3.08 -17.87 15.36
N MET A 169 3.24 -19.19 15.37
CA MET A 169 4.42 -19.83 14.79
C MET A 169 4.29 -19.94 13.28
N ASP A 170 5.35 -19.54 12.58
CA ASP A 170 5.53 -19.86 11.17
C ASP A 170 6.24 -21.20 11.05
N GLU A 171 5.49 -22.24 10.68
CA GLU A 171 6.02 -23.60 10.54
C GLU A 171 7.05 -23.72 9.40
N ALA A 172 6.98 -22.85 8.38
CA ALA A 172 7.91 -22.90 7.25
C ALA A 172 9.31 -22.38 7.63
N PHE A 173 9.38 -21.41 8.54
CA PHE A 173 10.64 -20.79 8.97
C PHE A 173 11.05 -21.18 10.40
N GLY A 174 10.21 -21.92 11.12
CA GLY A 174 10.44 -22.29 12.52
C GLY A 174 10.50 -21.08 13.47
N SER A 175 9.94 -19.95 13.08
CA SER A 175 10.06 -18.67 13.79
C SER A 175 8.69 -18.14 14.20
N ALA A 176 8.61 -17.46 15.34
CA ALA A 176 7.38 -16.78 15.76
C ALA A 176 7.19 -15.47 14.98
N ARG A 177 5.94 -15.05 14.81
CA ARG A 177 5.57 -13.73 14.28
C ARG A 177 4.35 -13.19 15.02
N VAL A 178 4.16 -11.87 15.00
CA VAL A 178 2.95 -11.23 15.53
C VAL A 178 1.87 -11.29 14.47
N LYS A 179 0.69 -11.83 14.82
CA LYS A 179 -0.48 -11.85 13.95
C LYS A 179 -1.41 -10.68 14.27
N LEU A 180 -1.65 -10.44 15.55
CA LEU A 180 -2.60 -9.45 16.04
C LEU A 180 -1.97 -8.68 17.19
N GLN A 181 -1.73 -7.39 16.99
CA GLN A 181 -1.25 -6.49 18.03
C GLN A 181 -2.30 -6.41 19.14
N TYR A 182 -1.88 -6.68 20.37
CA TYR A 182 -2.73 -6.67 21.57
C TYR A 182 -3.94 -7.61 21.48
N GLY A 183 -3.73 -8.82 20.95
CA GLY A 183 -4.76 -9.85 20.81
C GLY A 183 -5.25 -10.39 22.15
N ASP A 184 -4.32 -10.57 23.09
CA ASP A 184 -4.49 -11.09 24.44
C ASP A 184 -4.39 -9.99 25.50
N ASP A 185 -4.59 -10.36 26.77
CA ASP A 185 -4.42 -9.45 27.91
C ASP A 185 -2.96 -8.99 28.05
N ASP A 186 -2.77 -7.74 28.44
CA ASP A 186 -1.44 -7.10 28.55
C ASP A 186 -0.49 -7.90 29.47
N GLN A 187 -1.01 -8.56 30.51
CA GLN A 187 -0.23 -9.44 31.39
C GLN A 187 0.32 -10.68 30.67
N ASN A 188 -0.49 -11.34 29.84
CA ASN A 188 -0.05 -12.52 29.09
C ASN A 188 0.98 -12.15 28.03
N ILE A 189 0.84 -10.95 27.45
CA ILE A 189 1.80 -10.40 26.49
C ILE A 189 3.13 -10.14 27.20
N GLU A 190 3.12 -9.49 28.36
CA GLU A 190 4.33 -9.20 29.13
C GLU A 190 5.07 -10.49 29.52
N VAL A 191 4.35 -11.49 30.05
CA VAL A 191 4.91 -12.82 30.33
C VAL A 191 5.49 -13.46 29.06
N SER A 192 4.84 -13.31 27.91
CA SER A 192 5.36 -13.82 26.64
C SER A 192 6.69 -13.19 26.23
N VAL A 193 6.86 -11.89 26.49
CA VAL A 193 8.10 -11.16 26.22
C VAL A 193 9.21 -11.63 27.15
N ASP A 194 8.92 -11.71 28.46
CA ASP A 194 9.90 -12.04 29.49
C ASP A 194 10.33 -13.52 29.46
N SER A 195 9.43 -14.43 29.07
CA SER A 195 9.74 -15.85 28.99
C SER A 195 10.57 -16.21 27.73
N CYS A 196 10.91 -15.25 26.87
CA CYS A 196 11.68 -15.52 25.66
C CYS A 196 13.17 -15.80 25.96
N PRO A 197 13.70 -17.01 25.69
CA PRO A 197 15.08 -17.37 26.07
C PRO A 197 16.16 -16.63 25.27
N VAL A 198 15.79 -16.06 24.13
CA VAL A 198 16.70 -15.34 23.21
C VAL A 198 16.31 -13.87 23.05
N ASN A 199 15.32 -13.38 23.80
CA ASN A 199 14.82 -12.00 23.73
C ASN A 199 14.52 -11.53 22.30
N CYS A 200 13.90 -12.38 21.48
CA CYS A 200 13.59 -12.04 20.08
C CYS A 200 12.31 -11.20 19.91
N ILE A 201 11.67 -10.78 21.01
CA ILE A 201 10.43 -10.00 21.02
C ILE A 201 10.76 -8.59 21.50
N HIS A 202 10.36 -7.58 20.73
CA HIS A 202 10.72 -6.19 20.95
C HIS A 202 9.48 -5.30 20.95
N TRP A 203 9.48 -4.33 21.87
CA TRP A 203 8.58 -3.20 21.84
C TRP A 203 9.15 -2.14 20.90
N VAL A 204 8.36 -1.71 19.92
CA VAL A 204 8.75 -0.78 18.87
C VAL A 204 7.71 0.32 18.73
N ASP A 205 8.08 1.51 18.29
CA ASP A 205 7.11 2.54 17.92
C ASP A 205 6.20 2.07 16.77
N ALA A 206 4.91 2.36 16.89
CA ALA A 206 3.90 1.94 15.91
C ALA A 206 4.16 2.46 14.49
N GLU A 207 4.92 3.56 14.37
CA GLU A 207 5.34 4.14 13.09
C GLU A 207 6.46 3.33 12.41
N GLU A 208 7.33 2.67 13.17
CA GLU A 208 8.46 1.90 12.64
C GLU A 208 8.06 0.45 12.29
N LEU A 209 7.00 -0.07 12.91
CA LEU A 209 6.53 -1.44 12.73
C LEU A 209 6.35 -1.85 11.25
N PRO A 210 5.70 -1.05 10.36
CA PRO A 210 5.50 -1.45 8.97
C PRO A 210 6.82 -1.65 8.22
N VAL A 211 7.84 -0.84 8.53
CA VAL A 211 9.17 -0.95 7.90
C VAL A 211 9.88 -2.22 8.37
N LEU A 212 9.78 -2.54 9.67
CA LEU A 212 10.37 -3.76 10.21
C LEU A 212 9.71 -5.03 9.65
N GLU A 213 8.37 -5.05 9.59
CA GLU A 213 7.61 -6.17 9.01
C GLU A 213 7.90 -6.35 7.52
N PHE A 214 8.15 -5.28 6.78
CA PHE A 214 8.57 -5.37 5.38
C PHE A 214 9.98 -5.96 5.24
N LEU A 215 10.93 -5.55 6.09
CA LEU A 215 12.34 -5.96 6.00
C LEU A 215 12.60 -7.39 6.46
N ILE A 216 11.79 -7.92 7.38
CA ILE A 216 11.92 -9.32 7.84
C ILE A 216 11.40 -10.34 6.81
N GLN A 217 10.57 -9.89 5.85
CA GLN A 217 10.06 -10.77 4.81
C GLN A 217 11.19 -11.32 3.93
N PRO A 218 11.16 -12.63 3.60
CA PRO A 218 12.17 -13.22 2.73
C PRO A 218 12.08 -12.57 1.34
N GLN A 219 13.15 -11.90 0.92
CA GLN A 219 13.24 -11.30 -0.40
C GLN A 219 13.99 -12.25 -1.35
N PRO A 220 13.49 -12.47 -2.58
CA PRO A 220 14.20 -13.29 -3.54
C PRO A 220 15.50 -12.59 -3.93
N LYS A 221 16.63 -13.24 -3.64
CA LYS A 221 17.96 -12.75 -4.02
C LYS A 221 18.07 -12.79 -5.53
N LYS A 222 18.35 -11.64 -6.16
CA LYS A 222 18.76 -11.60 -7.58
C LYS A 222 20.11 -12.27 -7.68
N GLY A 223 20.14 -13.55 -7.99
CA GLY A 223 21.41 -14.21 -8.22
C GLY A 223 21.85 -14.07 -9.67
N TYR A 224 23.13 -13.79 -9.80
CA TYR A 224 23.84 -13.76 -11.07
C TYR A 224 24.65 -15.06 -11.13
N GLY A 225 24.29 -15.98 -12.02
CA GLY A 225 25.00 -17.26 -12.23
C GLY A 225 24.19 -18.52 -11.90
N VAL A 226 24.78 -19.68 -12.18
CA VAL A 226 24.12 -21.02 -12.14
C VAL A 226 23.70 -21.45 -10.73
N PHE A 227 24.31 -20.89 -9.68
CA PHE A 227 23.93 -21.07 -8.27
C PHE A 227 23.19 -19.86 -7.68
N GLY A 228 22.74 -18.94 -8.54
CA GLY A 228 22.19 -17.64 -8.17
C GLY A 228 20.70 -17.67 -7.82
N GLY A 229 20.28 -18.55 -6.93
CA GLY A 229 18.92 -18.56 -6.39
C GLY A 229 18.98 -18.71 -4.87
N GLY A 230 18.39 -17.78 -4.13
CA GLY A 230 18.34 -17.82 -2.68
C GLY A 230 17.41 -16.77 -2.11
N TRP A 231 17.16 -16.86 -0.81
CA TRP A 231 16.43 -15.83 -0.07
C TRP A 231 17.44 -15.07 0.78
N GLU A 232 17.36 -13.74 0.77
CA GLU A 232 18.23 -12.89 1.57
C GLU A 232 17.39 -12.10 2.56
N ARG A 233 17.82 -12.11 3.83
CA ARG A 233 17.29 -11.25 4.89
C ARG A 233 18.44 -10.39 5.43
N PRO A 234 18.18 -9.14 5.83
CA PRO A 234 19.19 -8.32 6.48
C PRO A 234 19.59 -8.96 7.82
N ALA A 235 20.88 -8.96 8.15
CA ALA A 235 21.39 -9.57 9.38
C ALA A 235 20.79 -8.94 10.66
N ASN A 236 20.60 -7.61 10.65
CA ASN A 236 19.96 -6.86 11.73
C ASN A 236 18.83 -5.99 11.17
N VAL A 237 17.58 -6.35 11.46
CA VAL A 237 16.39 -5.68 10.90
C VAL A 237 16.31 -4.22 11.32
N PHE A 238 16.64 -3.90 12.57
CA PHE A 238 16.61 -2.53 13.09
C PHE A 238 17.63 -1.60 12.42
N THR A 239 18.81 -2.11 12.10
CA THR A 239 19.84 -1.31 11.40
C THR A 239 19.40 -1.03 9.97
N ALA A 240 18.82 -2.04 9.31
CA ALA A 240 18.24 -1.88 7.98
C ALA A 240 17.09 -0.85 7.99
N ALA A 241 16.19 -0.88 8.98
CA ALA A 241 15.09 0.09 9.10
C ALA A 241 15.60 1.52 9.28
N LYS A 242 16.61 1.75 10.14
CA LYS A 242 17.24 3.07 10.29
C LYS A 242 17.84 3.58 8.98
N SER A 243 18.52 2.70 8.23
CA SER A 243 19.09 3.06 6.93
C SER A 243 18.01 3.40 5.89
N PHE A 244 16.90 2.66 5.91
CA PHE A 244 15.76 2.89 5.02
C PHE A 244 15.06 4.21 5.31
N ASN A 245 14.78 4.51 6.57
CA ASN A 245 14.19 5.78 6.99
C ASN A 245 15.10 6.97 6.66
N LYS A 246 16.42 6.81 6.79
CA LYS A 246 17.39 7.83 6.38
C LYS A 246 17.33 8.08 4.86
N GLN A 247 17.21 7.03 4.05
CA GLN A 247 17.10 7.16 2.60
C GLN A 247 15.81 7.86 2.19
N LEU A 248 14.67 7.54 2.81
CA LEU A 248 13.40 8.23 2.56
C LEU A 248 13.50 9.72 2.84
N LYS A 249 14.06 10.11 4.00
CA LYS A 249 14.27 11.53 4.33
C LYS A 249 15.18 12.24 3.34
N GLN A 250 16.22 11.55 2.84
CA GLN A 250 17.10 12.09 1.81
C GLN A 250 16.36 12.29 0.48
N GLN A 251 15.54 11.32 0.06
CA GLN A 251 14.71 11.42 -1.15
C GLN A 251 13.69 12.56 -1.06
N GLU A 252 13.01 12.69 0.08
CA GLU A 252 12.08 13.79 0.33
C GLU A 252 12.78 15.15 0.28
N ALA A 253 13.99 15.26 0.87
CA ALA A 253 14.79 16.47 0.80
C ALA A 253 15.23 16.80 -0.63
N THR A 254 15.67 15.79 -1.41
CA THR A 254 16.02 16.00 -2.83
C THR A 254 14.83 16.39 -3.66
N ASP A 255 13.67 15.76 -3.45
CA ASP A 255 12.43 16.07 -4.14
C ASP A 255 11.94 17.48 -3.79
N PHE A 256 12.06 17.86 -2.52
CA PHE A 256 11.75 19.22 -2.07
C PHE A 256 12.68 20.25 -2.72
N HIS A 257 13.98 19.98 -2.78
CA HIS A 257 14.94 20.84 -3.47
C HIS A 257 14.68 20.90 -4.98
N GLN A 258 14.28 19.80 -5.61
CA GLN A 258 13.95 19.76 -7.03
C GLN A 258 12.62 20.47 -7.33
N ARG A 259 11.64 20.41 -6.44
CA ARG A 259 10.39 21.19 -6.54
C ARG A 259 10.65 22.69 -6.32
N LYS A 260 11.53 23.06 -5.39
CA LYS A 260 11.88 24.46 -5.10
C LYS A 260 12.80 25.07 -6.17
N GLY A 261 13.68 24.26 -6.77
CA GLY A 261 14.53 24.65 -7.90
C GLY A 261 13.79 24.74 -9.23
N ARG A 262 12.58 24.17 -9.32
CA ARG A 262 11.66 24.39 -10.44
C ARG A 262 10.93 25.73 -10.24
N VAL A 263 11.68 26.82 -10.38
CA VAL A 263 11.07 28.10 -10.75
C VAL A 263 10.37 27.82 -12.07
N VAL A 264 9.04 27.91 -12.08
CA VAL A 264 8.27 27.92 -13.32
C VAL A 264 8.69 29.21 -14.00
N GLU A 265 9.64 29.14 -14.94
CA GLU A 265 9.77 30.20 -15.93
C GLU A 265 8.38 30.29 -16.60
N GLU A 266 7.71 31.44 -16.45
CA GLU A 266 6.45 31.70 -17.15
C GLU A 266 6.67 31.41 -18.63
N GLU A 267 5.96 30.41 -19.16
CA GLU A 267 6.04 30.09 -20.58
C GLU A 267 5.68 31.35 -21.36
N THR A 268 6.57 31.78 -22.27
CA THR A 268 6.27 32.93 -23.13
C THR A 268 5.00 32.62 -23.94
N PRO A 269 4.14 33.61 -24.24
CA PRO A 269 2.90 33.38 -24.98
C PRO A 269 3.13 32.68 -26.34
N ALA A 270 4.28 32.93 -26.97
CA ALA A 270 4.68 32.25 -28.20
C ALA A 270 4.96 30.74 -28.01
N GLN A 271 5.53 30.33 -26.88
CA GLN A 271 5.76 28.91 -26.55
C GLN A 271 4.44 28.19 -26.22
N ALA A 272 3.52 28.86 -25.54
CA ALA A 272 2.19 28.33 -25.27
C ALA A 272 1.38 28.10 -26.55
N GLU A 273 1.44 29.06 -27.49
CA GLU A 273 0.78 28.95 -28.80
C GLU A 273 1.41 27.84 -29.66
N ALA A 274 2.75 27.75 -29.70
CA ALA A 274 3.45 26.68 -30.41
C ALA A 274 3.05 25.29 -29.89
N ARG A 275 2.88 25.14 -28.57
CA ARG A 275 2.44 23.89 -27.95
C ARG A 275 0.98 23.55 -28.26
N ALA A 276 0.11 24.56 -28.24
CA ALA A 276 -1.30 24.40 -28.62
C ALA A 276 -1.42 23.94 -30.08
N ASN A 277 -0.70 24.60 -30.99
CA ASN A 277 -0.67 24.29 -32.42
C ASN A 277 -0.10 22.89 -32.68
N ALA A 278 0.99 22.50 -32.00
CA ALA A 278 1.54 21.15 -32.09
C ALA A 278 0.53 20.08 -31.64
N SER A 279 -0.22 20.34 -30.56
CA SER A 279 -1.23 19.42 -30.06
C SER A 279 -2.43 19.27 -31.01
N MET A 280 -2.83 20.36 -31.67
CA MET A 280 -3.90 20.35 -32.67
C MET A 280 -3.48 19.61 -33.94
N ASN A 281 -2.24 19.82 -34.42
CA ASN A 281 -1.71 19.11 -35.58
C ASN A 281 -1.64 17.60 -35.35
N ILE A 282 -1.25 17.15 -34.16
CA ILE A 282 -1.23 15.71 -33.81
C ILE A 282 -2.66 15.14 -33.78
N LYS A 283 -3.64 15.89 -33.27
CA LYS A 283 -5.05 15.46 -33.27
C LYS A 283 -5.64 15.41 -34.68
N MET A 284 -5.37 16.41 -35.51
CA MET A 284 -5.87 16.47 -36.89
C MET A 284 -5.21 15.43 -37.77
N GLY A 285 -3.91 15.15 -37.60
CA GLY A 285 -3.22 14.06 -38.29
C GLY A 285 -3.84 12.70 -37.97
N LYS A 286 -4.07 12.41 -36.68
CA LYS A 286 -4.74 11.18 -36.24
C LYS A 286 -6.19 11.08 -36.74
N PHE A 287 -6.91 12.20 -36.82
CA PHE A 287 -8.27 12.24 -37.34
C PHE A 287 -8.30 12.00 -38.86
N LEU A 288 -7.37 12.60 -39.60
CA LEU A 288 -7.24 12.40 -41.05
C LEU A 288 -6.88 10.97 -41.40
N GLU A 289 -5.93 10.34 -40.67
CA GLU A 289 -5.57 8.93 -40.84
C GLU A 289 -6.76 7.99 -40.58
N LEU A 290 -7.57 8.30 -39.57
CA LEU A 290 -8.76 7.52 -39.21
C LEU A 290 -9.90 7.73 -40.23
N TRP A 291 -10.03 8.94 -40.76
CA TRP A 291 -10.98 9.27 -41.82
C TRP A 291 -10.63 8.60 -43.16
N THR A 292 -9.34 8.58 -43.54
CA THR A 292 -8.88 7.87 -44.74
C THR A 292 -9.10 6.36 -44.62
N TRP A 293 -8.79 5.78 -43.47
CA TRP A 293 -9.06 4.37 -43.19
C TRP A 293 -10.56 4.04 -43.26
N MET A 294 -11.42 4.89 -42.70
CA MET A 294 -12.87 4.71 -42.72
C MET A 294 -13.45 4.82 -44.14
N LYS A 295 -12.87 5.69 -44.99
CA LYS A 295 -13.25 5.83 -46.40
C LYS A 295 -12.86 4.62 -47.24
N GLU A 296 -11.68 4.04 -46.99
CA GLU A 296 -11.23 2.79 -47.62
C GLU A 296 -12.06 1.59 -47.16
N ALA A 297 -12.38 1.49 -45.87
CA ALA A 297 -13.19 0.40 -45.32
C ALA A 297 -14.65 0.39 -45.81
N LEU A 298 -15.22 1.55 -46.13
CA LEU A 298 -16.58 1.70 -46.64
C LEU A 298 -16.66 1.72 -48.18
N GLY A 299 -15.51 1.73 -48.87
CA GLY A 299 -15.41 1.81 -50.34
C GLY A 299 -15.51 0.48 -51.09
N GLU A 300 -15.47 -0.68 -50.42
CA GLU A 300 -15.45 -2.00 -51.07
C GLU A 300 -16.81 -2.74 -51.11
N ASN A 301 -17.95 -2.09 -50.89
CA ASN A 301 -19.27 -2.76 -50.94
C ASN A 301 -20.28 -2.16 -51.94
N LEU A 302 -19.80 -1.57 -53.04
CA LEU A 302 -20.67 -1.14 -54.16
C LEU A 302 -20.03 -1.52 -55.50
N LYS A 303 -20.13 -2.80 -55.87
CA LYS A 303 -20.14 -3.27 -57.25
C LYS A 303 -20.99 -4.54 -57.36
#